data_AF-A0A7S3P0E5-F1
#
_entry.id   AF-A0A7S3P0E5-F1
#
_cell.length_a   1.000
_cell.length_b   1.000
_cell.length_c   1.000
_cell.angle_alpha   90.00
_cell.angle_beta   90.00
_cell.angle_gamma   90.00
#
_symmetry.space_group_name_H-M   'P 1'
#
loop_
_entity.id
_entity.type
_entity.pdbx_description
1 polymer ?
#
loop_
_entity_poly.entity_id
_entity_poly.type
_entity_poly.pdbx_seq_one_letter_code
_entity_poly.pdbx_strand_id
1 'polypeptide(L)'
;AKEKFLSYSLQSSLDPDAQSMTGSEGLTYLIAKTRENCNIGSIFRKTAKEDQKWGNYLHGSQAADLCKTGSLVLMNSTNSKVDLSALANTIAMHVVAMKPTFISQSEADESGEKVSKDQILLNQELIC
;
A
#
# COMPACT_ATOMS: atom_id res chain seq x y z
N ALA A 1 -1.79 14.49 2.91
CA ALA A 1 -2.20 13.22 3.57
C ALA A 1 -1.55 13.06 4.94
N LYS A 2 -0.22 13.18 5.05
CA LYS A 2 0.54 13.05 6.31
C LYS A 2 0.10 14.00 7.43
N GLU A 3 0.01 15.30 7.17
CA GLU A 3 -0.45 16.28 8.18
C GLU A 3 -1.86 15.98 8.71
N LYS A 4 -2.75 15.55 7.82
CA LYS A 4 -4.11 15.14 8.17
C LYS A 4 -4.15 13.88 9.03
N PHE A 5 -3.22 12.95 8.81
CA PHE A 5 -3.09 11.77 9.66
C PHE A 5 -2.61 12.13 11.07
N LEU A 6 -1.67 13.08 11.19
CA LEU A 6 -1.13 13.50 12.48
C LEU A 6 -2.20 14.07 13.42
N SER A 7 -3.30 14.61 12.88
CA SER A 7 -4.44 15.09 13.67
C SER A 7 -5.51 14.03 13.96
N TYR A 8 -5.41 12.83 13.40
CA TYR A 8 -6.36 11.75 13.64
C TYR A 8 -6.01 10.99 14.93
N SER A 9 -7.04 10.69 15.74
CA SER A 9 -6.90 9.83 16.92
C SER A 9 -6.70 8.37 16.51
N LEU A 10 -5.72 7.73 17.14
CA LEU A 10 -5.43 6.31 17.03
C LEU A 10 -6.59 5.53 17.66
N GLN A 11 -7.33 4.80 16.82
CA GLN A 11 -8.49 4.00 17.25
C GLN A 11 -8.07 2.66 17.88
N SER A 12 -6.90 2.14 17.52
CA SER A 12 -6.34 0.92 18.07
C SER A 12 -4.82 1.06 18.09
N SER A 13 -4.21 0.76 19.24
CA SER A 13 -2.78 0.75 19.44
C SER A 13 -2.33 -0.58 20.04
N LEU A 14 -1.16 -1.08 19.61
CA LEU A 14 -0.50 -2.22 20.26
C LEU A 14 -0.02 -1.86 21.67
N ASP A 15 0.20 -0.58 21.92
CA ASP A 15 0.56 -0.03 23.22
C ASP A 15 -0.68 0.65 23.85
N PRO A 16 -1.25 0.09 24.93
CA PRO A 16 -2.45 0.64 25.55
C PRO A 16 -2.32 2.09 26.00
N ASP A 17 -1.11 2.54 26.35
CA ASP A 17 -0.87 3.90 26.80
C ASP A 17 -0.99 4.92 25.66
N ALA A 18 -0.74 4.49 24.42
CA ALA A 18 -0.88 5.33 23.23
C ALA A 18 -2.31 5.30 22.65
N GLN A 19 -3.21 4.52 23.25
CA GLN A 19 -4.60 4.44 22.83
C GLN A 19 -5.26 5.83 22.91
N SER A 20 -6.02 6.19 21.87
CA SER A 20 -6.73 7.49 21.75
C SER A 20 -5.85 8.74 21.57
N MET A 21 -4.51 8.61 21.62
CA MET A 21 -3.61 9.69 21.22
C MET A 21 -3.81 10.05 19.74
N THR A 22 -3.56 11.28 19.36
CA THR A 22 -3.42 11.67 17.94
C THR A 22 -2.17 11.05 17.33
N GLY A 23 -2.10 10.95 16.00
CA GLY A 23 -0.89 10.48 15.31
C GLY A 23 0.38 11.26 15.67
N SER A 24 0.25 12.57 15.94
CA SER A 24 1.35 13.42 16.42
C SER A 24 1.81 13.08 17.84
N GLU A 25 0.86 12.91 18.76
CA GLU A 25 1.13 12.54 20.15
C GLU A 25 1.71 11.13 20.22
N GLY A 26 1.14 10.17 19.47
CA GLY A 26 1.64 8.81 19.40
C GLY A 26 3.06 8.71 18.85
N LEU A 27 3.42 9.51 17.84
CA LEU A 27 4.79 9.58 17.33
C LEU A 27 5.76 10.13 18.39
N THR A 28 5.36 11.21 19.07
CA THR A 28 6.16 11.81 20.15
C THR A 28 6.34 10.83 21.31
N TYR A 29 5.28 10.13 21.70
CA TYR A 29 5.29 9.07 22.71
C TYR A 29 6.26 7.95 22.32
N LEU A 30 6.18 7.46 21.08
CA LEU A 30 7.04 6.40 20.58
C LEU A 30 8.52 6.80 20.67
N ILE A 31 8.87 8.00 20.19
CA ILE A 31 10.25 8.54 20.27
C ILE A 31 10.73 8.62 21.73
N ALA A 32 9.87 9.10 22.63
CA ALA A 32 10.20 9.19 24.05
C ALA A 32 10.44 7.82 24.69
N LYS A 33 9.65 6.80 24.30
CA LYS A 33 9.70 5.45 24.86
C LYS A 33 10.87 4.61 24.31
N THR A 34 11.10 4.67 22.99
CA THR A 34 12.17 3.89 22.33
C THR A 34 13.53 4.58 22.41
N ARG A 35 13.54 5.92 22.61
CA ARG A 35 14.74 6.77 22.51
C ARG A 35 15.38 6.74 21.11
N GLU A 36 14.60 6.39 20.10
CA GLU A 36 15.02 6.38 18.71
C GLU A 36 14.30 7.47 17.92
N ASN A 37 14.94 7.92 16.83
CA ASN A 37 14.28 8.85 15.91
C ASN A 37 13.27 8.08 15.03
N CYS A 38 11.99 8.27 15.30
CA CYS A 38 10.91 7.67 14.52
C CYS A 38 10.29 8.71 13.58
N ASN A 39 9.88 8.28 12.38
CA ASN A 39 9.14 9.13 11.45
C ASN A 39 8.06 8.35 10.71
N ILE A 40 7.06 9.09 10.22
CA ILE A 40 6.10 8.58 9.24
C ILE A 40 6.65 8.93 7.86
N GLY A 41 7.13 7.93 7.11
CA GLY A 41 7.71 8.14 5.78
C GLY A 41 6.69 8.69 4.78
N SER A 42 5.63 7.93 4.53
CA SER A 42 4.59 8.29 3.56
C SER A 42 3.23 7.70 3.95
N ILE A 43 2.16 8.37 3.55
CA ILE A 43 0.78 7.88 3.72
C ILE A 43 0.05 7.98 2.40
N PHE A 44 -0.50 6.86 1.97
CA PHE A 44 -1.35 6.75 0.80
C PHE A 44 -2.75 6.33 1.23
N ARG A 45 -3.77 7.00 0.68
CA ARG A 45 -5.18 6.66 0.92
C ARG A 45 -5.94 6.77 -0.39
N LYS A 46 -6.68 5.71 -0.71
CA LYS A 46 -7.61 5.69 -1.84
C LYS A 46 -8.86 4.93 -1.42
N THR A 47 -10.02 5.40 -1.85
CA THR A 47 -11.31 4.74 -1.62
C THR A 47 -11.69 3.98 -2.88
N ALA A 48 -12.12 2.73 -2.73
CA ALA A 48 -12.66 1.94 -3.83
C ALA A 48 -14.11 2.34 -4.13
N LYS A 49 -14.49 2.34 -5.41
CA LYS A 49 -15.89 2.36 -5.85
C LYS A 49 -16.49 0.94 -5.71
N GLU A 50 -17.81 0.82 -5.83
CA GLU A 50 -18.52 -0.46 -5.64
C GLU A 50 -18.06 -1.59 -6.59
N ASP A 51 -17.69 -1.23 -7.82
CA ASP A 51 -17.18 -2.13 -8.87
C ASP A 51 -15.68 -2.42 -8.76
N GLN A 52 -15.01 -1.86 -7.75
CA GLN A 52 -13.59 -2.01 -7.53
C GLN A 52 -13.30 -2.95 -6.37
N LYS A 53 -12.26 -3.77 -6.52
CA LYS A 53 -11.79 -4.72 -5.51
C LYS A 53 -10.32 -4.46 -5.18
N TRP A 54 -10.03 -4.38 -3.89
CA TRP A 54 -8.66 -4.33 -3.40
C TRP A 54 -8.08 -5.75 -3.35
N GLY A 55 -6.85 -5.88 -3.82
CA GLY A 55 -5.94 -6.95 -3.45
C GLY A 55 -4.77 -6.36 -2.69
N ASN A 56 -4.22 -7.13 -1.75
CA ASN A 56 -3.06 -6.74 -0.98
C ASN A 56 -2.13 -7.93 -0.79
N TYR A 57 -0.85 -7.63 -0.71
CA TYR A 57 0.17 -8.61 -0.36
C TYR A 57 1.18 -7.98 0.58
N LEU A 58 1.48 -8.68 1.67
CA LEU A 58 2.36 -8.25 2.75
C LEU A 58 3.54 -9.23 2.84
N HIS A 59 4.64 -8.94 2.15
CA HIS A 59 5.82 -9.79 2.13
C HIS A 59 6.66 -9.62 3.40
N GLY A 60 7.02 -10.74 4.02
CA GLY A 60 7.73 -10.75 5.31
C GLY A 60 6.87 -10.13 6.42
N SER A 61 5.60 -10.54 6.50
CA SER A 61 4.68 -10.13 7.56
C SER A 61 5.24 -10.52 8.92
N GLN A 62 5.24 -9.56 9.85
CA GLN A 62 5.63 -9.72 11.25
C GLN A 62 4.41 -9.72 12.18
N ALA A 63 3.29 -9.15 11.70
CA ALA A 63 1.97 -9.18 12.32
C ALA A 63 0.91 -8.98 11.22
N ALA A 64 -0.38 -9.13 11.56
CA ALA A 64 -1.50 -9.07 10.60
C ALA A 64 -1.41 -7.89 9.61
N ASP A 65 -1.04 -6.70 10.10
CA ASP A 65 -0.98 -5.46 9.30
C ASP A 65 0.43 -4.85 9.22
N LEU A 66 1.48 -5.61 9.56
CA LEU A 66 2.86 -5.13 9.60
C LEU A 66 3.77 -6.02 8.76
N CYS A 67 4.51 -5.43 7.83
CA CYS A 67 5.44 -6.14 6.95
C CYS A 67 6.66 -5.28 6.58
N LYS A 68 7.67 -5.93 5.98
CA LYS A 68 8.84 -5.24 5.42
C LYS A 68 8.53 -4.60 4.06
N THR A 69 7.73 -5.25 3.24
CA THR A 69 7.34 -4.75 1.91
C THR A 69 5.92 -5.18 1.61
N GLY A 70 5.06 -4.22 1.25
CA GLY A 70 3.68 -4.49 0.90
C GLY A 70 3.28 -3.77 -0.37
N SER A 71 2.24 -4.28 -1.01
CA SER A 71 1.62 -3.67 -2.18
C SER A 71 0.10 -3.68 -2.03
N LEU A 72 -0.53 -2.65 -2.60
CA LEU A 72 -1.97 -2.55 -2.74
C LEU A 72 -2.30 -2.45 -4.23
N VAL A 73 -3.23 -3.27 -4.69
CA VAL A 73 -3.71 -3.28 -6.08
C VAL A 73 -5.21 -3.03 -6.05
N LEU A 74 -5.67 -2.06 -6.82
CA LEU A 74 -7.10 -1.79 -6.98
C LEU A 74 -7.51 -2.21 -8.39
N MET A 75 -8.31 -3.27 -8.47
CA MET A 75 -8.82 -3.78 -9.75
C MET A 75 -10.26 -3.36 -9.95
N ASN A 76 -10.65 -3.22 -11.21
CA ASN A 76 -12.04 -3.07 -11.65
C ASN A 76 -12.32 -4.10 -12.75
N SER A 77 -13.57 -4.53 -12.85
CA SER A 77 -14.04 -5.39 -13.94
C SER A 77 -15.37 -4.89 -14.44
N THR A 78 -15.56 -4.92 -15.75
CA THR A 78 -16.87 -4.67 -16.38
C THR A 78 -17.86 -5.81 -16.12
N ASN A 79 -17.37 -6.97 -15.69
CA ASN A 79 -18.19 -8.12 -15.29
C ASN A 79 -18.23 -8.23 -13.76
N SER A 80 -19.31 -7.75 -13.16
CA SER A 80 -19.55 -7.75 -11.72
C SER A 80 -19.70 -9.15 -11.10
N LYS A 81 -19.85 -10.20 -11.91
CA LYS A 81 -19.96 -11.59 -11.43
C LYS A 81 -18.61 -12.27 -11.22
N VAL A 82 -17.51 -11.64 -11.63
CA VAL A 82 -16.16 -12.20 -11.44
C VAL A 82 -15.63 -11.77 -10.08
N ASP A 83 -15.31 -12.73 -9.22
CA ASP A 83 -14.55 -12.47 -8.01
C ASP A 83 -13.09 -12.20 -8.37
N LEU A 84 -12.70 -10.94 -8.29
CA LEU A 84 -11.33 -10.49 -8.60
C LEU A 84 -10.36 -10.69 -7.42
N SER A 85 -10.83 -11.10 -6.24
CA SER A 85 -10.03 -11.04 -5.02
C SER A 85 -8.76 -11.89 -5.10
N ALA A 86 -8.87 -13.14 -5.59
CA ALA A 86 -7.71 -14.02 -5.75
C ALA A 86 -6.71 -13.50 -6.80
N LEU A 87 -7.22 -12.98 -7.92
CA LEU A 87 -6.38 -12.39 -8.96
C LEU A 87 -5.69 -11.13 -8.44
N ALA A 88 -6.40 -10.25 -7.75
CA ALA A 88 -5.86 -9.01 -7.20
C ALA A 88 -4.74 -9.28 -6.19
N ASN A 89 -4.87 -10.31 -5.35
CA ASN A 89 -3.81 -10.73 -4.44
C ASN A 89 -2.59 -11.31 -5.17
N THR A 90 -2.81 -12.09 -6.24
CA THR A 90 -1.73 -12.62 -7.08
C THR A 90 -0.97 -11.48 -7.78
N ILE A 91 -1.70 -10.50 -8.32
CA ILE A 91 -1.09 -9.31 -8.93
C ILE A 91 -0.35 -8.48 -7.87
N ALA A 92 -0.88 -8.35 -6.65
CA ALA A 92 -0.19 -7.68 -5.56
C ALA A 92 1.15 -8.39 -5.23
N MET A 93 1.15 -9.72 -5.14
CA MET A 93 2.38 -10.50 -4.97
C MET A 93 3.39 -10.23 -6.09
N HIS A 94 2.92 -10.24 -7.34
CA HIS A 94 3.75 -9.93 -8.50
C HIS A 94 4.33 -8.51 -8.44
N VAL A 95 3.55 -7.50 -8.05
CA VAL A 95 4.03 -6.11 -7.88
C VAL A 95 5.14 -6.01 -6.84
N VAL A 96 5.03 -6.72 -5.71
CA VAL A 96 6.13 -6.75 -4.71
C VAL A 96 7.41 -7.34 -5.29
N ALA A 97 7.29 -8.41 -6.08
CA ALA A 97 8.43 -9.11 -6.66
C ALA A 97 9.09 -8.31 -7.80
N MET A 98 8.29 -7.83 -8.76
CA MET A 98 8.77 -7.22 -10.00
C MET A 98 8.89 -5.70 -9.96
N LYS A 99 8.24 -5.04 -9.01
CA LYS A 99 8.31 -3.58 -8.79
C LYS A 99 8.12 -2.75 -10.06
N PRO A 100 7.04 -2.98 -10.85
CA PRO A 100 6.73 -2.12 -11.98
C PRO A 100 6.53 -0.68 -11.52
N THR A 101 6.92 0.27 -12.37
CA THR A 101 6.72 1.70 -12.12
C THR A 101 5.48 2.26 -12.85
N PHE A 102 5.01 1.57 -13.90
CA PHE A 102 3.83 1.94 -14.67
C PHE A 102 2.87 0.76 -14.82
N ILE A 103 1.57 1.01 -14.94
CA ILE A 103 0.61 -0.06 -15.22
C ILE A 103 0.68 -0.43 -16.70
N SER A 104 0.67 0.57 -17.58
CA SER A 104 0.60 0.38 -19.03
C SER A 104 1.65 1.22 -19.79
N GLN A 105 1.89 0.87 -21.05
CA GLN A 105 2.77 1.66 -21.93
C GLN A 105 2.23 3.09 -22.15
N SER A 106 0.91 3.27 -22.24
CA SER A 106 0.29 4.59 -22.39
C SER A 106 0.64 5.52 -21.24
N GLU A 107 0.57 5.02 -20.00
CA GLU A 107 0.96 5.80 -18.82
C GLU A 107 2.44 6.18 -18.84
N ALA A 108 3.30 5.29 -19.33
CA ALA A 108 4.73 5.56 -19.47
C ALA A 108 5.00 6.61 -20.55
N ASP A 109 4.34 6.51 -21.71
CA ASP A 109 4.51 7.45 -22.82
C ASP A 109 4.06 8.87 -22.41
N GLU A 110 2.96 8.98 -21.66
CA GLU A 110 2.47 10.25 -21.09
C GLU A 110 3.44 10.87 -20.08
N SER A 111 4.23 10.06 -19.37
CA SER A 111 5.23 10.57 -18.42
C SER A 111 6.44 11.22 -19.10
N GLY A 112 6.70 10.88 -20.38
CA GLY A 112 7.90 11.29 -21.11
C GLY A 112 9.20 10.58 -20.66
N GLU A 113 9.11 9.61 -19.74
CA GLU A 113 10.25 8.84 -19.27
C GLU A 113 10.62 7.71 -20.24
N LYS A 114 11.92 7.48 -20.44
CA LYS A 114 12.39 6.27 -21.12
C LYS A 114 12.32 5.10 -20.16
N VAL A 115 11.44 4.14 -20.44
CA VAL A 115 11.24 2.95 -19.61
C VAL A 115 11.57 1.68 -20.38
N SER A 116 12.03 0.67 -19.64
CA SER A 116 12.17 -0.69 -20.15
C SER A 116 10.84 -1.45 -20.06
N LYS A 117 10.70 -2.54 -20.84
CA LYS A 117 9.48 -3.38 -20.82
C LYS A 117 9.17 -3.91 -19.43
N ASP A 118 10.20 -4.26 -18.66
CA ASP A 118 10.08 -4.82 -17.32
C ASP A 118 9.66 -3.78 -16.27
N GLN A 119 9.52 -2.50 -16.63
CA GLN A 119 8.97 -1.47 -15.74
C GLN A 119 7.46 -1.29 -15.89
N ILE A 120 6.85 -1.95 -16.88
CA ILE A 120 5.43 -1.84 -17.20
C ILE A 120 4.74 -3.13 -16.77
N LEU A 121 3.85 -3.06 -15.79
CA LEU A 121 3.15 -4.21 -15.21
C LEU A 121 2.52 -5.13 -16.28
N LEU A 122 1.80 -4.55 -17.24
CA LEU A 122 1.10 -5.33 -18.27
C LEU A 122 2.03 -5.98 -19.32
N ASN A 123 3.32 -5.64 -19.32
CA ASN A 123 4.33 -6.26 -20.18
C ASN A 123 5.17 -7.32 -19.45
N GLN A 124 5.02 -7.45 -18.12
CA GLN A 124 5.75 -8.42 -17.31
C GLN A 124 5.14 -9.81 -17.45
N GLU A 125 5.99 -10.84 -17.40
CA GLU A 125 5.52 -12.22 -17.25
C GLU A 125 5.02 -12.44 -15.82
N LEU A 126 3.78 -12.90 -15.67
CA LEU A 126 3.17 -13.09 -14.36
C LEU A 126 3.97 -14.12 -13.56
N ILE A 127 4.37 -13.72 -12.35
CA ILE A 127 4.98 -14.63 -11.38
C ILE A 127 3.84 -15.23 -10.57
N CYS A 128 3.49 -16.48 -10.88
CA CYS A 128 2.58 -17.31 -10.11
C CYS A 128 3.32 -18.47 -9.44
#